data_AF-G5JDC1-F1
#
_entry.id   AF-G5JDC1-F1
#
_cell.length_a   1.000
_cell.length_b   1.000
_cell.length_c   1.000
_cell.angle_alpha   90.00
_cell.angle_beta   90.00
_cell.angle_gamma   90.00
#
_symmetry.space_group_name_H-M   'P 1'
#
loop_
_entity.id
_entity.type
_entity.pdbx_description
1 polymer ?
#
loop_
_entity_poly.entity_id
_entity_poly.type
_entity_poly.pdbx_seq_one_letter_code
_entity_poly.pdbx_strand_id
1 'polypeptide(L)'
;MSDPMLNQAQAEQFQIEYLQPVEKREDAKSSWGQDIKEGLSQSPKTIPPKYFYDDQGSQLFEQICELPEYYPTRTEASILRKYAEEIVEITGICELVELGSGSSTKT
;
A
#
# COMPACT_ATOMS: atom_id res chain seq x y z
N MET A 1 -24.39 42.52 -2.54
CA MET A 1 -23.08 42.41 -1.87
C MET A 1 -23.11 41.11 -1.07
N SER A 2 -22.89 39.96 -1.72
CA SER A 2 -21.58 39.27 -1.87
C SER A 2 -20.99 38.90 -0.50
N ASP A 3 -20.90 37.64 -0.07
CA ASP A 3 -21.00 36.36 -0.79
C ASP A 3 -21.24 35.18 0.21
N PRO A 4 -22.22 34.29 0.01
CA PRO A 4 -22.46 33.08 0.81
C PRO A 4 -21.70 31.83 0.32
N MET A 5 -20.46 31.97 -0.17
CA MET A 5 -19.65 30.84 -0.69
C MET A 5 -18.40 30.58 0.15
N LEU A 6 -18.56 29.84 1.25
CA LEU A 6 -17.46 29.00 1.74
C LEU A 6 -17.99 27.65 2.24
N ASN A 7 -18.79 27.00 1.41
CA ASN A 7 -19.05 25.58 1.50
C ASN A 7 -18.97 25.04 0.07
N GLN A 8 -18.15 23.99 -0.13
CA GLN A 8 -17.71 23.38 -1.40
C GLN A 8 -16.28 23.75 -1.84
N ALA A 9 -15.28 23.47 -1.00
CA ALA A 9 -14.04 22.93 -1.56
C ALA A 9 -14.35 21.48 -1.92
N GLN A 10 -14.50 21.22 -3.22
CA GLN A 10 -14.77 19.92 -3.80
C GLN A 10 -13.73 18.93 -3.25
N ALA A 11 -14.18 17.89 -2.55
CA ALA A 11 -13.41 16.67 -2.44
C ALA A 11 -13.33 16.12 -3.87
N GLU A 12 -12.25 16.45 -4.58
CA GLU A 12 -11.90 15.76 -5.80
C GLU A 12 -11.79 14.28 -5.45
N GLN A 13 -12.74 13.49 -5.94
CA GLN A 13 -12.75 12.06 -5.75
C GLN A 13 -11.55 11.51 -6.52
N PHE A 14 -10.47 11.16 -5.81
CA PHE A 14 -9.36 10.44 -6.40
C PHE A 14 -9.90 9.18 -7.08
N GLN A 15 -9.68 9.05 -8.39
CA GLN A 15 -10.00 7.84 -9.12
C GLN A 15 -8.88 6.83 -8.87
N ILE A 16 -9.13 5.85 -8.00
CA ILE A 16 -8.20 4.75 -7.77
C ILE A 16 -8.28 3.78 -8.96
N GLU A 17 -7.21 3.68 -9.74
CA GLU A 17 -7.06 2.68 -10.78
C GLU A 17 -6.08 1.59 -10.34
N TYR A 18 -6.58 0.37 -10.20
CA TYR A 18 -5.74 -0.80 -9.96
C TYR A 18 -5.08 -1.22 -11.27
N LEU A 19 -3.80 -0.89 -11.41
CA LEU A 19 -2.99 -1.35 -12.53
C LEU A 19 -3.05 -2.88 -12.59
N GLN A 20 -3.60 -3.39 -13.69
CA GLN A 20 -3.57 -4.83 -13.94
C GLN A 20 -2.12 -5.27 -14.07
N PRO A 21 -1.74 -6.44 -13.53
CA PRO A 21 -0.45 -7.02 -13.81
C PRO A 21 -0.26 -7.07 -15.32
N VAL A 22 0.87 -6.56 -15.82
CA VAL A 22 1.26 -6.68 -17.23
C VAL A 22 1.02 -8.12 -17.65
N GLU A 23 0.21 -8.33 -18.69
CA GLU A 23 -0.29 -9.64 -19.09
C GLU A 23 0.80 -10.71 -18.99
N LYS A 24 0.42 -11.82 -18.33
CA LYS A 24 1.25 -13.00 -18.10
C LYS A 24 2.13 -13.29 -19.32
N ARG A 25 3.45 -13.13 -19.19
CA ARG A 25 4.35 -14.06 -19.91
C ARG A 25 3.83 -15.46 -19.60
N GLU A 26 3.61 -16.27 -20.64
CA GLU A 26 2.92 -17.58 -20.59
C GLU A 26 3.51 -18.56 -19.56
N ASP A 27 4.65 -18.23 -18.97
CA ASP A 27 5.35 -18.91 -17.88
C ASP A 27 4.62 -18.86 -16.51
N ALA A 28 3.64 -17.98 -16.31
CA ALA A 28 3.06 -17.71 -14.98
C ALA A 28 2.14 -18.83 -14.43
N LYS A 29 1.70 -19.80 -15.23
CA LYS A 29 0.86 -20.92 -14.76
C LYS A 29 1.66 -22.01 -14.04
N SER A 30 2.99 -22.08 -14.19
CA SER A 30 3.84 -23.11 -13.58
C SER A 30 4.52 -22.68 -12.27
N SER A 31 4.33 -21.44 -11.82
CA SER A 31 5.12 -20.80 -10.75
C SER A 31 4.45 -20.74 -9.37
N TRP A 32 3.12 -20.89 -9.31
CA TRP A 32 2.40 -20.75 -8.03
C TRP A 32 2.76 -21.87 -7.04
N GLY A 33 3.38 -21.51 -5.91
CA GLY A 33 3.79 -22.44 -4.86
C GLY A 33 5.11 -23.18 -5.11
N GLN A 34 5.83 -22.87 -6.20
CA GLN A 34 7.15 -23.45 -6.44
C GLN A 34 8.17 -23.01 -5.36
N ASP A 35 8.08 -21.76 -4.93
CA ASP A 35 8.86 -21.19 -3.83
C ASP A 35 8.53 -21.82 -2.46
N ILE A 36 7.26 -22.18 -2.23
CA ILE A 36 6.85 -22.97 -1.06
C ILE A 36 7.49 -24.36 -1.10
N LYS A 37 7.39 -25.06 -2.24
CA LYS A 37 7.97 -26.40 -2.40
C LYS A 37 9.48 -26.37 -2.18
N GLU A 38 10.15 -25.39 -2.77
CA GLU A 38 11.59 -25.19 -2.61
C GLU A 38 11.96 -24.88 -1.16
N GLY A 39 11.32 -23.88 -0.55
CA GLY A 39 11.59 -23.46 0.82
C GLY A 39 11.34 -24.55 1.87
N LEU A 40 10.30 -25.37 1.69
CA LEU A 40 10.01 -26.51 2.57
C LEU A 40 10.96 -27.70 2.38
N SER A 41 11.63 -27.78 1.22
CA SER A 41 12.64 -28.82 0.91
C SER A 41 14.04 -28.47 1.44
N GLN A 42 14.29 -27.22 1.83
CA GLN A 42 15.58 -26.75 2.35
C GLN A 42 15.79 -27.09 3.84
N SER A 43 17.05 -26.96 4.28
CA SER A 43 17.44 -27.00 5.70
C SER A 43 18.42 -25.84 6.00
N PRO A 44 17.98 -24.78 6.71
CA PRO A 44 16.67 -24.62 7.34
C PRO A 44 15.52 -24.39 6.33
N LYS A 45 14.29 -24.71 6.75
CA LYS A 45 13.08 -24.47 5.95
C LYS A 45 12.73 -22.98 5.93
N THR A 46 12.19 -22.52 4.81
CA THR A 46 11.79 -21.12 4.63
C THR A 46 10.42 -21.02 3.95
N ILE A 47 9.71 -19.92 4.20
CA ILE A 47 8.45 -19.55 3.53
C ILE A 47 8.56 -18.05 3.18
N PRO A 48 8.31 -17.63 1.92
CA PRO A 48 8.30 -16.22 1.56
C PRO A 48 7.20 -15.43 2.31
N PRO A 49 7.48 -14.21 2.79
CA PRO A 49 6.54 -13.46 3.63
C PRO A 49 5.30 -12.97 2.89
N LYS A 50 5.29 -12.96 1.54
CA LYS A 50 4.09 -12.60 0.75
C LYS A 50 2.88 -13.49 1.07
N TYR A 51 3.11 -14.70 1.57
CA TYR A 51 2.05 -15.62 2.00
C TYR A 51 1.43 -15.27 3.36
N PHE A 52 1.96 -14.26 4.08
CA PHE A 52 1.33 -13.74 5.29
C PHE A 52 0.14 -12.81 5.01
N TYR A 53 -0.08 -12.38 3.78
CA TYR A 53 -1.05 -11.33 3.45
C TYR A 53 -2.25 -11.88 2.68
N ASP A 54 -2.82 -13.00 3.14
CA ASP A 54 -4.19 -13.35 2.77
C ASP A 54 -5.20 -12.44 3.50
N ASP A 55 -6.50 -12.67 3.35
CA ASP A 55 -7.52 -11.81 3.97
C ASP A 55 -7.35 -11.71 5.49
N GLN A 56 -7.01 -12.83 6.16
CA GLN A 56 -6.87 -12.86 7.62
C GLN A 56 -5.54 -12.23 8.06
N GLY A 57 -4.45 -12.60 7.40
CA GLY A 57 -3.14 -12.09 7.71
C GLY A 57 -2.99 -10.59 7.42
N SER A 58 -3.71 -10.08 6.42
CA SER A 58 -3.81 -8.64 6.17
C SER A 58 -4.54 -7.91 7.31
N GLN A 59 -5.65 -8.45 7.82
CA GLN A 59 -6.34 -7.89 9.00
C GLN A 59 -5.45 -7.91 10.25
N LEU A 60 -4.68 -8.98 10.45
CA LEU A 60 -3.70 -9.05 11.53
C LEU A 60 -2.60 -8.00 11.36
N PHE A 61 -2.14 -7.73 10.13
CA PHE A 61 -1.16 -6.68 9.87
C PHE A 61 -1.71 -5.28 10.18
N GLU A 62 -2.98 -5.00 9.85
CA GLU A 62 -3.63 -3.74 10.25
C GLU A 62 -3.66 -3.60 11.78
N GLN A 63 -3.96 -4.68 12.51
CA GLN A 63 -3.90 -4.67 13.98
C GLN A 63 -2.48 -4.47 14.52
N ILE A 64 -1.47 -5.09 13.90
CA ILE A 64 -0.06 -4.88 14.24
C ILE A 64 0.30 -3.40 14.09
N CYS A 65 -0.19 -2.72 13.06
CA CYS A 65 0.10 -1.31 12.80
C CYS A 65 -0.37 -0.36 13.92
N GLU A 66 -1.34 -0.77 14.73
CA GLU A 66 -1.87 -0.01 15.86
C GLU A 66 -1.14 -0.29 17.19
N LEU A 67 -0.26 -1.31 17.23
CA LEU A 67 0.45 -1.66 18.46
C LEU A 67 1.42 -0.55 18.88
N PRO A 68 1.51 -0.23 20.20
CA PRO A 68 2.44 0.78 20.69
C PRO A 68 3.91 0.40 20.40
N GLU A 69 4.24 -0.90 20.37
CA GLU A 69 5.56 -1.42 20.03
C GLU A 69 5.88 -1.26 18.53
N TYR A 70 4.87 -1.33 17.66
CA TYR A 70 5.03 -1.24 16.21
C TYR A 70 4.93 0.22 15.73
N TYR A 71 5.97 0.98 16.03
CA TYR A 71 6.05 2.40 15.63
C TYR A 71 6.10 2.72 14.12
N PRO A 72 6.52 1.84 13.19
CA PRO A 72 6.74 2.24 11.79
C PRO A 72 5.56 2.96 11.16
N THR A 73 4.35 2.43 11.29
CA THR A 73 3.14 3.00 10.65
C THR A 73 2.83 4.41 11.13
N ARG A 74 2.86 4.66 12.45
CA ARG A 74 2.60 6.01 13.00
C ARG A 74 3.72 7.00 12.67
N THR A 75 4.97 6.55 12.63
CA THR A 75 6.11 7.41 12.33
C THR A 75 6.08 7.85 10.87
N GLU A 76 5.86 6.92 9.94
CA GLU A 76 5.69 7.23 8.52
C GLU A 76 4.54 8.21 8.28
N ALA A 77 3.36 7.94 8.86
CA ALA A 77 2.22 8.83 8.75
C ALA A 77 2.51 10.24 9.30
N SER A 78 3.28 10.35 10.39
CA SER A 78 3.70 11.66 10.93
C SER A 78 4.66 12.40 10.00
N ILE A 79 5.56 11.70 9.32
CA ILE A 79 6.50 12.30 8.37
C ILE A 79 5.73 12.78 7.14
N LEU A 80 4.88 11.92 6.56
CA LEU A 80 4.08 12.27 5.39
C LEU A 80 3.20 13.50 5.66
N ARG A 81 2.49 13.53 6.78
CA ARG A 81 1.68 14.71 7.17
C ARG A 81 2.52 15.99 7.32
N LYS A 82 3.74 15.87 7.84
CA LYS A 82 4.61 17.02 8.08
C LYS A 82 5.17 17.60 6.77
N TYR A 83 5.44 16.75 5.79
CA TYR A 83 6.14 17.13 4.55
C TYR A 83 5.26 17.09 3.31
N ALA A 84 3.95 16.84 3.43
CA ALA A 84 3.02 16.73 2.31
C ALA A 84 3.06 17.95 1.38
N GLU A 85 3.04 19.17 1.92
CA GLU A 85 3.08 20.40 1.13
C GLU A 85 4.40 20.53 0.34
N GLU A 86 5.54 20.25 0.99
CA GLU A 86 6.87 20.30 0.36
C GLU A 86 7.01 19.25 -0.75
N ILE A 87 6.47 18.04 -0.53
CA ILE A 87 6.43 16.99 -1.54
C ILE A 87 5.65 17.48 -2.76
N VAL A 88 4.46 18.05 -2.56
CA VAL A 88 3.62 18.58 -3.66
C VAL A 88 4.29 19.74 -4.39
N GLU A 89 4.99 20.66 -3.69
CA GLU A 89 5.74 21.74 -4.32
C GLU A 89 6.86 21.21 -5.23
N ILE A 90 7.53 20.14 -4.83
CA ILE A 90 8.63 19.53 -5.60
C ILE A 90 8.10 18.71 -6.78
N THR A 91 7.05 17.91 -6.57
CA THR A 91 6.52 17.00 -7.61
C THR A 91 5.62 17.71 -8.60
N GLY A 92 4.95 18.80 -8.17
CA GLY A 92 3.89 19.43 -8.93
C GLY A 92 2.69 18.50 -9.14
N ILE A 93 1.90 18.79 -10.18
CA ILE A 93 0.78 17.94 -10.59
C ILE A 93 1.34 16.71 -11.30
N CYS A 94 1.19 15.54 -10.69
CA CYS A 94 1.64 14.27 -11.24
C CYS A 94 0.66 13.13 -10.93
N GLU A 95 0.84 12.00 -11.60
CA GLU A 95 0.17 10.75 -11.25
C GLU A 95 0.87 10.12 -10.03
N LEU A 96 0.09 9.68 -9.05
CA LEU A 96 0.58 8.98 -7.87
C LEU A 96 0.41 7.47 -8.07
N VAL A 97 1.51 6.73 -7.98
CA VAL A 97 1.51 5.26 -8.07
C VAL A 97 1.92 4.69 -6.72
N GLU A 98 1.01 3.99 -6.06
CA GLU A 98 1.26 3.34 -4.77
C GLU A 98 1.53 1.84 -4.95
N LEU A 99 2.74 1.40 -4.58
CA LEU A 99 3.15 0.01 -4.70
C LEU A 99 2.78 -0.75 -3.43
N GLY A 100 1.79 -1.66 -3.55
CA GLY A 100 1.32 -2.46 -2.41
C GLY A 100 0.46 -1.62 -1.46
N SER A 101 -0.63 -1.06 -1.99
CA SER A 101 -1.42 -0.01 -1.35
C SER A 101 -2.11 -0.42 -0.04
N GLY A 102 -2.21 -1.71 0.27
CA GLY A 102 -2.85 -2.18 1.50
C GLY A 102 -4.25 -1.55 1.69
N SER A 103 -4.48 -0.94 2.85
CA SER A 103 -5.70 -0.18 3.18
C SER A 103 -5.76 1.25 2.61
N SER A 104 -4.70 1.73 1.95
CA SER A 104 -4.56 3.10 1.41
C SER A 104 -4.81 4.22 2.42
N THR A 105 -4.62 3.95 3.71
CA THR A 105 -4.88 4.91 4.80
C THR A 105 -3.83 6.02 4.88
N LYS A 106 -2.72 5.90 4.13
CA LYS A 106 -1.58 6.83 4.12
C LYS A 106 -1.51 7.71 2.86
N THR A 107 -2.45 7.51 1.94
CA THR A 107 -2.51 8.18 0.64
C THR A 107 -3.08 9.58 0.76
#